data_AF-A0A926CYY2-F1
#
_entry.id   AF-A0A926CYY2-F1
#
_cell.length_a   1.000
_cell.length_b   1.000
_cell.length_c   1.000
_cell.angle_alpha   90.00
_cell.angle_beta   90.00
_cell.angle_gamma   90.00
#
_symmetry.space_group_name_H-M   'P 1'
#
loop_
_entity.id
_entity.type
_entity.pdbx_description
1 polymer ?
#
loop_
_entity_poly.entity_id
_entity_poly.type
_entity_poly.pdbx_seq_one_letter_code
_entity_poly.pdbx_strand_id
1 'polypeptide(L)'
;MQWSTAFKFATMSQVGKSPFQRKNTHYINSILITALSLFLLGLMGLMLVSFKHEQDRIKEKIKITAFLKDEVKDADVEVLRKKIEADEWVKSTDYISKDDAAAIVKEKYGEDIKDVLGDYNPLPASIEVYLFSEKVNPDSIAVFQKRLEDYKSIKFTKVDELLVSSIDSNFKLIGGVAAALGVLFLIIAVAIIDKTIRLSMYANRFVIRSMQLVGATRDFVTTPYVKRSVMNGIISAVIAAILLFILMGIIQKSYHYWDFDDAKLRSGITLIIVTLLAVGILITWWSTRNAVHKYIKMKLDELY
;
A
#
# COMPACT_ATOMS: atom_id res chain seq x y z
N MET A 1 75.81 -3.56 12.44
CA MET A 1 75.36 -2.98 11.14
C MET A 1 74.35 -3.95 10.49
N GLN A 2 73.11 -4.04 11.00
CA GLN A 2 72.04 -4.88 10.41
C GLN A 2 70.61 -4.59 10.94
N TRP A 3 70.39 -3.46 11.64
CA TRP A 3 69.06 -3.13 12.20
C TRP A 3 68.41 -1.87 11.59
N SER A 4 69.03 -1.24 10.59
CA SER A 4 68.54 0.01 9.98
C SER A 4 67.64 -0.22 8.74
N THR A 5 67.67 -1.40 8.14
CA THR A 5 66.93 -1.69 6.90
C THR A 5 65.51 -2.20 7.15
N ALA A 6 65.24 -2.87 8.27
CA ALA A 6 63.90 -3.41 8.56
C ALA A 6 62.86 -2.33 8.90
N PHE A 7 63.26 -1.22 9.53
CA PHE A 7 62.33 -0.16 9.92
C PHE A 7 61.91 0.75 8.74
N LYS A 8 62.72 0.79 7.67
CA LYS A 8 62.37 1.49 6.43
C LYS A 8 61.35 0.74 5.56
N PHE A 9 61.18 -0.56 5.74
CA PHE A 9 60.16 -1.34 5.01
C PHE A 9 58.78 -1.33 5.69
N ALA A 10 58.71 -1.11 7.02
CA ALA A 10 57.43 -1.02 7.74
C ALA A 10 56.71 0.33 7.55
N THR A 11 57.43 1.39 7.20
CA THR A 11 56.84 2.73 6.97
C THR A 11 56.44 2.98 5.51
N MET A 12 56.75 2.06 4.60
CA MET A 12 56.56 2.24 3.16
C MET A 12 55.41 1.40 2.57
N SER A 13 54.68 0.62 3.38
CA SER A 13 53.52 -0.19 2.93
C SER A 13 52.15 0.46 3.19
N GLN A 14 52.11 1.66 3.77
CA GLN A 14 50.88 2.46 3.94
C GLN A 14 50.67 3.51 2.84
N VAL A 15 51.55 3.55 1.83
CA VAL A 15 51.45 4.45 0.67
C VAL A 15 50.93 3.66 -0.53
N GLY A 16 49.62 3.56 -0.69
CA GLY A 16 49.09 2.84 -1.85
C GLY A 16 47.61 2.45 -1.85
N LYS A 17 46.70 3.30 -1.33
CA LYS A 17 45.31 3.27 -1.84
C LYS A 17 45.03 4.62 -2.46
N SER A 18 44.67 4.59 -3.74
CA SER A 18 44.59 5.79 -4.58
C SER A 18 43.68 6.86 -3.96
N PRO A 19 44.04 8.15 -4.04
CA PRO A 19 43.20 9.25 -3.56
C PRO A 19 41.86 9.37 -4.32
N PHE A 20 41.68 8.60 -5.39
CA PHE A 20 40.45 8.55 -6.18
C PHE A 20 39.32 7.73 -5.54
N GLN A 21 39.64 6.76 -4.66
CA GLN A 21 38.61 5.91 -4.05
C GLN A 21 37.84 6.57 -2.90
N ARG A 22 38.35 7.66 -2.30
CA ARG A 22 37.67 8.33 -1.17
C ARG A 22 36.61 9.35 -1.59
N LYS A 23 36.64 9.90 -2.80
CA LYS A 23 35.73 10.99 -3.22
C LYS A 23 34.30 10.54 -3.55
N ASN A 24 34.07 9.27 -3.90
CA ASN A 24 32.75 8.79 -4.35
C ASN A 24 31.94 7.99 -3.31
N THR A 25 32.57 7.49 -2.25
CA THR A 25 31.92 6.59 -1.27
C THR A 25 30.73 7.25 -0.56
N HIS A 26 30.86 8.53 -0.22
CA HIS A 26 29.79 9.27 0.47
C HIS A 26 28.53 9.44 -0.40
N TYR A 27 28.69 9.60 -1.72
CA TYR A 27 27.56 9.76 -2.65
C TYR A 27 26.85 8.43 -2.89
N ILE A 28 27.59 7.35 -3.08
CA ILE A 28 27.03 6.00 -3.25
C ILE A 28 26.25 5.60 -1.99
N ASN A 29 26.83 5.83 -0.82
CA ASN A 29 26.15 5.54 0.45
C ASN A 29 24.85 6.35 0.61
N SER A 30 24.87 7.63 0.22
CA SER A 30 23.67 8.47 0.24
C SER A 30 22.57 7.95 -0.68
N ILE A 31 22.92 7.46 -1.88
CA ILE A 31 21.95 6.89 -2.84
C ILE A 31 21.36 5.59 -2.28
N LEU A 32 22.20 4.71 -1.73
CA LEU A 32 21.75 3.44 -1.15
C LEU A 32 20.82 3.63 0.04
N ILE A 33 21.17 4.49 1.00
CA ILE A 33 20.33 4.76 2.18
C ILE A 33 18.99 5.39 1.75
N THR A 34 19.03 6.32 0.79
CA THR A 34 17.81 6.95 0.25
C THR A 34 16.94 5.92 -0.49
N ALA A 35 17.55 5.04 -1.30
CA ALA A 35 16.85 3.98 -2.02
C ALA A 35 16.19 2.99 -1.07
N LEU A 36 16.89 2.55 -0.01
CA LEU A 36 16.35 1.67 1.02
C LEU A 36 15.20 2.35 1.79
N SER A 37 15.32 3.63 2.10
CA SER A 37 14.25 4.39 2.77
C SER A 37 12.99 4.49 1.90
N LEU A 38 13.15 4.81 0.61
CA LEU A 38 12.05 4.85 -0.34
C LEU A 38 11.46 3.46 -0.61
N PHE A 39 12.29 2.42 -0.64
CA PHE A 39 11.84 1.04 -0.78
C PHE A 39 10.95 0.62 0.41
N LEU A 40 11.37 0.90 1.64
CA LEU A 40 10.55 0.64 2.84
C LEU A 40 9.22 1.41 2.81
N LEU A 41 9.25 2.68 2.39
CA LEU A 41 8.03 3.46 2.22
C LEU A 41 7.11 2.85 1.14
N GLY A 42 7.70 2.37 0.05
CA GLY A 42 6.99 1.71 -1.03
C GLY A 42 6.39 0.36 -0.64
N LEU A 43 7.09 -0.43 0.18
CA LEU A 43 6.56 -1.65 0.77
C LEU A 43 5.33 -1.37 1.63
N MET A 44 5.41 -0.33 2.46
CA MET A 44 4.27 0.09 3.27
C MET A 44 3.08 0.51 2.38
N GLY A 45 3.33 1.26 1.30
CA GLY A 45 2.31 1.59 0.30
C GLY A 45 1.68 0.36 -0.35
N LEU A 46 2.50 -0.62 -0.73
CA LEU A 46 2.05 -1.88 -1.33
C LEU A 46 1.19 -2.70 -0.37
N MET A 47 1.56 -2.74 0.92
CA MET A 47 0.74 -3.37 1.96
C MET A 47 -0.63 -2.70 2.08
N LEU A 48 -0.69 -1.36 2.06
CA LEU A 48 -1.96 -0.63 2.13
C LEU A 48 -2.88 -0.91 0.94
N VAL A 49 -2.33 -0.92 -0.28
CA VAL A 49 -3.10 -1.25 -1.50
C VAL A 49 -3.59 -2.69 -1.47
N SER A 50 -2.74 -3.64 -1.06
CA SER A 50 -3.11 -5.05 -0.96
C SER A 50 -4.17 -5.29 0.11
N PHE A 51 -4.04 -4.63 1.27
CA PHE A 51 -5.04 -4.68 2.33
C PHE A 51 -6.40 -4.16 1.85
N LYS A 52 -6.42 -3.03 1.12
CA LYS A 52 -7.66 -2.49 0.56
C LYS A 52 -8.30 -3.46 -0.44
N HIS A 53 -7.50 -4.07 -1.31
CA HIS A 53 -7.98 -5.05 -2.28
C HIS A 53 -8.59 -6.28 -1.59
N GLU A 54 -7.95 -6.82 -0.55
CA GLU A 54 -8.50 -7.92 0.24
C GLU A 54 -9.77 -7.53 1.01
N GLN A 55 -9.79 -6.32 1.59
CA GLN A 55 -10.97 -5.77 2.22
C GLN A 55 -12.15 -5.72 1.23
N ASP A 56 -11.92 -5.24 0.01
CA ASP A 56 -12.95 -5.17 -1.03
C ASP A 56 -13.46 -6.57 -1.41
N ARG A 57 -12.56 -7.53 -1.62
CA ARG A 57 -12.90 -8.94 -1.90
C ARG A 57 -13.72 -9.61 -0.80
N ILE A 58 -13.38 -9.34 0.47
CA ILE A 58 -14.11 -9.90 1.62
C ILE A 58 -15.49 -9.25 1.73
N LYS A 59 -15.58 -7.93 1.55
CA LYS A 59 -16.85 -7.20 1.58
C LYS A 59 -17.81 -7.69 0.49
N GLU A 60 -17.32 -7.93 -0.73
CA GLU A 60 -18.14 -8.41 -1.85
C GLU A 60 -18.62 -9.86 -1.71
N LYS A 61 -18.13 -10.62 -0.73
CA LYS A 61 -18.64 -11.95 -0.38
C LYS A 61 -19.78 -11.91 0.64
N ILE A 62 -20.05 -10.76 1.23
CA ILE A 62 -21.19 -10.59 2.14
C ILE A 62 -22.47 -10.61 1.31
N LYS A 63 -23.37 -11.51 1.67
CA LYS A 63 -24.67 -11.68 1.02
C LYS A 63 -25.81 -11.17 1.89
N ILE A 64 -26.78 -10.55 1.24
CA ILE A 64 -28.10 -10.28 1.80
C ILE A 64 -29.06 -11.32 1.20
N THR A 65 -29.65 -12.16 2.04
CA THR A 65 -30.59 -13.19 1.60
C THR A 65 -32.01 -12.62 1.64
N ALA A 66 -32.62 -12.44 0.47
CA ALA A 66 -34.02 -12.04 0.35
C ALA A 66 -34.90 -13.29 0.16
N PHE A 67 -35.70 -13.62 1.17
CA PHE A 67 -36.59 -14.78 1.12
C PHE A 67 -37.88 -14.44 0.40
N LEU A 68 -38.28 -15.30 -0.53
CA LEU A 68 -39.47 -15.12 -1.36
C LEU A 68 -40.72 -15.69 -0.66
N LYS A 69 -41.89 -15.19 -1.06
CA LYS A 69 -43.18 -15.78 -0.68
C LYS A 69 -43.43 -17.07 -1.48
N ASP A 70 -44.13 -18.03 -0.88
CA ASP A 70 -44.37 -19.35 -1.48
C ASP A 70 -45.21 -19.32 -2.77
N GLU A 71 -45.97 -18.25 -3.00
CA GLU A 71 -46.92 -18.09 -4.11
C GLU A 71 -46.28 -17.49 -5.37
N VAL A 72 -44.99 -17.13 -5.33
CA VAL A 72 -44.31 -16.46 -6.45
C VAL A 72 -43.91 -17.50 -7.50
N LYS A 73 -44.32 -17.28 -8.76
CA LYS A 73 -43.94 -18.15 -9.89
C LYS A 73 -42.50 -17.89 -10.31
N ASP A 74 -41.80 -18.92 -10.78
CA ASP A 74 -40.39 -18.81 -11.22
C ASP A 74 -40.15 -17.71 -12.28
N ALA A 75 -41.12 -17.51 -13.18
CA ALA A 75 -41.05 -16.43 -14.17
C ALA A 75 -41.03 -15.03 -13.53
N ASP A 76 -41.79 -14.83 -12.45
CA ASP A 76 -41.84 -13.57 -11.70
C ASP A 76 -40.59 -13.40 -10.83
N VAL A 77 -39.99 -14.50 -10.36
CA VAL A 77 -38.70 -14.50 -9.65
C VAL A 77 -37.58 -14.00 -10.56
N GLU A 78 -37.52 -14.46 -11.80
CA GLU A 78 -36.48 -14.04 -12.74
C GLU A 78 -36.59 -12.57 -13.12
N VAL A 79 -37.82 -12.05 -13.28
CA VAL A 79 -38.06 -10.62 -13.49
C VAL A 79 -37.61 -9.80 -12.29
N LEU A 80 -37.93 -10.26 -11.07
CA LEU A 80 -37.47 -9.62 -9.83
C LEU A 80 -35.95 -9.65 -9.69
N ARG A 81 -35.32 -10.79 -9.98
CA ARG A 81 -33.86 -10.96 -9.93
C ARG A 81 -33.16 -9.95 -10.84
N LYS A 82 -33.58 -9.86 -12.10
CA LYS A 82 -33.05 -8.87 -13.06
C LYS A 82 -33.27 -7.43 -12.62
N LYS A 83 -34.40 -7.15 -11.96
CA LYS A 83 -34.69 -5.81 -11.43
C LYS A 83 -33.76 -5.45 -10.27
N ILE A 84 -33.45 -6.41 -9.39
CA ILE A 84 -32.50 -6.21 -8.29
C ILE A 84 -31.08 -6.08 -8.84
N GLU A 85 -30.69 -6.93 -9.79
CA GLU A 85 -29.38 -6.91 -10.44
C GLU A 85 -29.10 -5.60 -11.20
N ALA A 86 -30.15 -4.91 -11.66
CA ALA A 86 -30.03 -3.61 -12.29
C ALA A 86 -29.79 -2.43 -11.32
N ASP A 87 -29.85 -2.66 -10.00
CA ASP A 87 -29.56 -1.63 -9.00
C ASP A 87 -28.04 -1.37 -8.92
N GLU A 88 -27.63 -0.10 -8.91
CA GLU A 88 -26.23 0.31 -8.90
C GLU A 88 -25.43 -0.22 -7.69
N TRP A 89 -26.11 -0.65 -6.62
CA TRP A 89 -25.44 -1.18 -5.43
C TRP A 89 -25.11 -2.68 -5.57
N VAL A 90 -25.78 -3.37 -6.50
CA VAL A 90 -25.74 -4.81 -6.65
C VAL A 90 -24.65 -5.20 -7.65
N LYS A 91 -23.75 -6.08 -7.20
CA LYS A 91 -22.70 -6.66 -8.01
C LYS A 91 -23.18 -7.91 -8.75
N SER A 92 -23.92 -8.77 -8.05
CA SER A 92 -24.48 -10.00 -8.61
C SER A 92 -25.64 -10.50 -7.75
N THR A 93 -26.47 -11.35 -8.33
CA THR A 93 -27.58 -12.01 -7.65
C THR A 93 -27.64 -13.49 -8.00
N ASP A 94 -27.76 -14.34 -6.99
CA ASP A 94 -27.92 -15.78 -7.16
C ASP A 94 -29.30 -16.22 -6.67
N TYR A 95 -30.03 -16.94 -7.51
CA TYR A 95 -31.31 -17.53 -7.13
C TYR A 95 -31.07 -18.92 -6.53
N ILE A 96 -31.58 -19.14 -5.32
CA ILE A 96 -31.54 -20.42 -4.63
C ILE A 96 -32.98 -20.94 -4.57
N SER A 97 -33.24 -22.00 -5.33
CA SER A 97 -34.54 -22.68 -5.30
C SER A 97 -34.77 -23.38 -3.96
N LYS A 98 -36.01 -23.83 -3.71
CA LYS A 98 -36.31 -24.61 -2.49
C LYS A 98 -35.47 -25.89 -2.41
N ASP A 99 -35.29 -26.57 -3.54
CA ASP A 99 -34.52 -27.81 -3.60
C ASP A 99 -33.02 -27.57 -3.42
N ASP A 100 -32.49 -26.49 -4.01
CA ASP A 100 -31.09 -26.09 -3.80
C ASP A 100 -30.83 -25.68 -2.35
N ALA A 101 -31.79 -24.99 -1.71
CA ALA A 101 -31.69 -24.63 -0.31
C ALA A 101 -31.61 -25.89 0.58
N ALA A 102 -32.38 -26.94 0.26
CA ALA A 102 -32.33 -28.21 0.97
C ALA A 102 -30.97 -28.92 0.77
N ALA A 103 -30.42 -28.88 -0.45
CA ALA A 103 -29.11 -29.43 -0.75
C ALA A 103 -27.99 -28.72 0.04
N ILE A 104 -28.01 -27.38 0.10
CA ILE A 104 -27.03 -26.57 0.86
C ILE A 104 -27.08 -26.91 2.36
N VAL A 105 -28.28 -27.05 2.93
CA VAL A 105 -28.42 -27.43 4.35
C VAL A 105 -27.90 -28.84 4.58
N LYS A 106 -28.24 -29.79 3.69
CA LYS A 106 -27.74 -31.17 3.77
C LYS A 106 -26.22 -31.24 3.72
N GLU A 107 -25.59 -30.49 2.82
CA GLU A 107 -24.12 -30.43 2.73
C GLU A 107 -23.49 -29.81 3.99
N LYS A 108 -24.09 -28.74 4.51
CA LYS A 108 -23.52 -27.98 5.63
C LYS A 108 -23.69 -28.67 6.98
N TYR A 109 -24.80 -29.38 7.18
CA TYR A 109 -25.16 -29.97 8.47
C TYR A 109 -25.14 -31.50 8.47
N GLY A 110 -24.98 -32.14 7.31
CA GLY A 110 -24.90 -33.60 7.17
C GLY A 110 -26.23 -34.34 7.34
N GLU A 111 -27.33 -33.62 7.57
CA GLU A 111 -28.66 -34.18 7.79
C GLU A 111 -29.59 -33.77 6.64
N ASP A 112 -30.35 -34.73 6.08
CA ASP A 112 -31.39 -34.39 5.13
C ASP A 112 -32.60 -33.83 5.88
N ILE A 113 -33.02 -32.62 5.52
CA ILE A 113 -34.21 -31.99 6.12
C ILE A 113 -35.45 -32.88 5.92
N LYS A 114 -35.49 -33.65 4.83
CA LYS A 114 -36.59 -34.58 4.54
C LYS A 114 -36.65 -35.74 5.53
N ASP A 115 -35.49 -36.17 6.05
CA ASP A 115 -35.41 -37.24 7.05
C ASP A 115 -35.88 -36.78 8.44
N VAL A 116 -35.79 -35.47 8.73
CA VAL A 116 -36.13 -34.88 10.03
C VAL A 116 -37.55 -34.29 10.07
N LEU A 117 -38.03 -33.71 8.96
CA LEU A 117 -39.29 -32.96 8.90
C LEU A 117 -40.35 -33.61 7.98
N GLY A 118 -40.06 -34.75 7.35
CA GLY A 118 -40.93 -35.47 6.41
C GLY A 118 -40.79 -35.02 4.95
N ASP A 119 -41.65 -35.52 4.07
CA ASP A 119 -41.58 -35.30 2.60
C ASP A 119 -41.79 -33.82 2.15
N TYR A 120 -42.13 -32.91 3.07
CA TYR A 120 -42.37 -31.51 2.76
C TYR A 120 -41.12 -30.66 3.04
N ASN A 121 -40.67 -29.88 2.04
CA ASN A 121 -39.55 -28.97 2.19
C ASN A 121 -40.03 -27.60 2.75
N PRO A 122 -39.74 -27.26 4.02
CA PRO A 122 -40.20 -26.02 4.64
C PRO A 122 -39.31 -24.81 4.27
N LEU A 123 -38.23 -25.01 3.52
CA LEU A 123 -37.32 -23.92 3.19
C LEU A 123 -37.91 -23.03 2.09
N PRO A 124 -38.01 -21.71 2.32
CA PRO A 124 -38.41 -20.77 1.29
C PRO A 124 -37.30 -20.62 0.24
N ALA A 125 -37.69 -20.37 -1.02
CA ALA A 125 -36.76 -19.95 -2.06
C ALA A 125 -36.20 -18.56 -1.71
N SER A 126 -34.98 -18.26 -2.16
CA SER A 126 -34.33 -16.98 -1.84
C SER A 126 -33.48 -16.44 -2.98
N ILE A 127 -33.29 -15.12 -2.99
CA ILE A 127 -32.32 -14.44 -3.84
C ILE A 127 -31.20 -13.95 -2.94
N GLU A 128 -29.99 -14.46 -3.16
CA GLU A 128 -28.78 -13.97 -2.52
C GLU A 128 -28.26 -12.77 -3.31
N VAL A 129 -28.20 -11.61 -2.65
CA VAL A 129 -27.77 -10.36 -3.27
C VAL A 129 -26.39 -10.00 -2.75
N TYR A 130 -25.42 -9.87 -3.67
CA TYR A 130 -24.07 -9.44 -3.39
C TYR A 130 -23.91 -7.98 -3.79
N LEU A 131 -23.44 -7.16 -2.87
CA LEU A 131 -23.25 -5.73 -3.12
C LEU A 131 -21.80 -5.42 -3.51
N PHE A 132 -21.59 -4.31 -4.24
CA PHE A 132 -20.24 -3.77 -4.45
C PHE A 132 -19.58 -3.37 -3.13
N SER A 133 -18.27 -3.57 -2.99
CA SER A 133 -17.54 -3.37 -1.72
C SER A 133 -17.77 -2.00 -1.08
N GLU A 134 -17.93 -0.96 -1.91
CA GLU A 134 -18.15 0.43 -1.53
C GLU A 134 -19.50 0.65 -0.81
N LYS A 135 -20.48 -0.21 -1.08
CA LYS A 135 -21.83 -0.18 -0.49
C LYS A 135 -22.00 -1.17 0.67
N VAL A 136 -20.97 -1.97 0.96
CA VAL A 136 -20.98 -2.93 2.07
C VAL A 136 -20.51 -2.23 3.35
N ASN A 137 -21.46 -1.60 4.03
CA ASN A 137 -21.32 -1.08 5.39
C ASN A 137 -22.63 -1.28 6.16
N PRO A 138 -22.63 -1.30 7.51
CA PRO A 138 -23.82 -1.61 8.30
C PRO A 138 -25.03 -0.74 7.96
N ASP A 139 -24.83 0.58 7.80
CA ASP A 139 -25.91 1.53 7.52
C ASP A 139 -26.51 1.33 6.12
N SER A 140 -25.67 1.16 5.11
CA SER A 140 -26.07 0.92 3.71
C SER A 140 -26.79 -0.40 3.57
N ILE A 141 -26.32 -1.45 4.27
CA ILE A 141 -26.99 -2.75 4.28
C ILE A 141 -28.38 -2.62 4.88
N ALA A 142 -28.54 -1.94 6.02
CA ALA A 142 -29.86 -1.71 6.62
C ALA A 142 -30.81 -0.91 5.70
N VAL A 143 -30.29 0.09 4.98
CA VAL A 143 -31.06 0.85 3.99
C VAL A 143 -31.47 -0.04 2.81
N PHE A 144 -30.56 -0.87 2.32
CA PHE A 144 -30.83 -1.76 1.19
C PHE A 144 -31.80 -2.90 1.54
N GLN A 145 -31.71 -3.45 2.75
CA GLN A 145 -32.66 -4.43 3.26
C GLN A 145 -34.09 -3.88 3.25
N LYS A 146 -34.31 -2.64 3.73
CA LYS A 146 -35.63 -2.01 3.67
C LYS A 146 -36.13 -1.85 2.23
N ARG A 147 -35.26 -1.44 1.30
CA ARG A 147 -35.61 -1.34 -0.13
C ARG A 147 -35.99 -2.70 -0.72
N LEU A 148 -35.34 -3.77 -0.30
CA LEU A 148 -35.69 -5.13 -0.72
C LEU A 148 -37.05 -5.57 -0.14
N GLU A 149 -37.34 -5.21 1.10
CA GLU A 149 -38.60 -5.56 1.76
C GLU A 149 -39.82 -4.84 1.17
N ASP A 150 -39.62 -3.71 0.49
CA ASP A 150 -40.68 -3.00 -0.25
C ASP A 150 -41.22 -3.79 -1.45
N TYR A 151 -40.50 -4.80 -1.95
CA TYR A 151 -40.98 -5.65 -3.03
C TYR A 151 -42.05 -6.62 -2.54
N LYS A 152 -43.23 -6.60 -3.17
CA LYS A 152 -44.36 -7.48 -2.81
C LYS A 152 -44.03 -8.98 -2.81
N SER A 153 -43.09 -9.41 -3.64
CA SER A 153 -42.68 -10.82 -3.78
C SER A 153 -41.72 -11.28 -2.67
N ILE A 154 -41.09 -10.35 -1.95
CA ILE A 154 -40.17 -10.64 -0.84
C ILE A 154 -40.98 -10.74 0.45
N LYS A 155 -40.66 -11.75 1.27
CA LYS A 155 -41.29 -12.01 2.57
C LYS A 155 -40.53 -11.32 3.69
N PHE A 156 -39.21 -11.50 3.74
CA PHE A 156 -38.28 -10.85 4.66
C PHE A 156 -36.85 -10.97 4.15
N THR A 157 -35.95 -10.13 4.65
CA THR A 157 -34.52 -10.22 4.36
C THR A 157 -33.73 -10.69 5.57
N LYS A 158 -32.57 -11.31 5.33
CA LYS A 158 -31.63 -11.70 6.39
C LYS A 158 -30.21 -11.40 5.97
N VAL A 159 -29.43 -10.86 6.90
CA VAL A 159 -27.99 -10.68 6.79
C VAL A 159 -27.37 -11.05 8.13
N ASP A 160 -26.11 -11.49 8.13
CA ASP A 160 -25.36 -11.67 9.36
C ASP A 160 -24.83 -10.31 9.84
N GLU A 161 -25.65 -9.62 10.65
CA GLU A 161 -25.32 -8.28 11.16
C GLU A 161 -24.06 -8.27 12.03
N LEU A 162 -23.82 -9.34 12.79
CA LEU A 162 -22.62 -9.48 13.61
C LEU A 162 -21.38 -9.62 12.73
N LEU A 163 -21.45 -10.43 11.67
CA LEU A 163 -20.36 -10.54 10.70
C LEU A 163 -20.10 -9.20 10.02
N VAL A 164 -21.13 -8.53 9.51
CA VAL A 164 -21.02 -7.23 8.83
C VAL A 164 -20.37 -6.17 9.74
N SER A 165 -20.90 -6.01 10.95
CA SER A 165 -20.42 -5.02 11.91
C SER A 165 -19.00 -5.34 12.41
N SER A 166 -18.68 -6.61 12.67
CA SER A 166 -17.34 -7.03 13.09
C SER A 166 -16.32 -6.83 11.98
N ILE A 167 -16.65 -7.19 10.74
CA ILE A 167 -15.77 -7.00 9.59
C ILE A 167 -15.53 -5.49 9.34
N ASP A 168 -16.58 -4.67 9.33
CA ASP A 168 -16.45 -3.24 9.06
C ASP A 168 -15.64 -2.53 10.16
N SER A 169 -15.92 -2.82 11.44
CA SER A 169 -15.18 -2.25 12.56
C SER A 169 -13.71 -2.69 12.60
N ASN A 170 -13.43 -3.97 12.38
CA ASN A 170 -12.06 -4.49 12.30
C ASN A 170 -11.29 -3.87 11.14
N PHE A 171 -11.89 -3.74 9.95
CA PHE A 171 -11.22 -3.09 8.83
C PHE A 171 -10.97 -1.60 9.08
N LYS A 172 -11.90 -0.88 9.72
CA LYS A 172 -11.68 0.50 10.14
C LYS A 172 -10.52 0.62 11.12
N LEU A 173 -10.44 -0.28 12.12
CA LEU A 173 -9.36 -0.30 13.10
C LEU A 173 -8.01 -0.62 12.45
N ILE A 174 -7.93 -1.75 11.72
CA ILE A 174 -6.69 -2.20 11.08
C ILE A 174 -6.24 -1.18 10.03
N GLY A 175 -7.16 -0.68 9.21
CA GLY A 175 -6.88 0.36 8.23
C GLY A 175 -6.39 1.67 8.88
N GLY A 176 -6.99 2.07 10.01
CA GLY A 176 -6.55 3.22 10.79
C GLY A 176 -5.13 3.06 11.35
N VAL A 177 -4.83 1.90 11.93
CA VAL A 177 -3.47 1.56 12.43
C VAL A 177 -2.47 1.53 11.28
N ALA A 178 -2.82 0.90 10.16
CA ALA A 178 -1.96 0.84 8.98
C ALA A 178 -1.70 2.23 8.39
N ALA A 179 -2.70 3.11 8.34
CA ALA A 179 -2.54 4.49 7.92
C ALA A 179 -1.60 5.27 8.86
N ALA A 180 -1.76 5.11 10.18
CA ALA A 180 -0.88 5.74 11.16
C ALA A 180 0.58 5.26 11.03
N LEU A 181 0.78 3.96 10.82
CA LEU A 181 2.09 3.40 10.51
C LEU A 181 2.64 3.95 9.18
N GLY A 182 1.80 4.15 8.16
CA GLY A 182 2.20 4.74 6.89
C GLY A 182 2.77 6.15 7.06
N VAL A 183 2.09 6.97 7.87
CA VAL A 183 2.57 8.31 8.24
C VAL A 183 3.89 8.23 9.02
N LEU A 184 4.00 7.30 9.97
CA LEU A 184 5.24 7.09 10.72
C LEU A 184 6.43 6.72 9.81
N PHE A 185 6.22 5.79 8.87
CA PHE A 185 7.24 5.40 7.89
C PHE A 185 7.66 6.58 7.00
N LEU A 186 6.71 7.43 6.59
CA LEU A 186 7.02 8.64 5.84
C LEU A 186 7.90 9.59 6.66
N ILE A 187 7.58 9.82 7.94
CA ILE A 187 8.39 10.66 8.84
C ILE A 187 9.80 10.08 9.00
N ILE A 188 9.91 8.76 9.20
CA ILE A 188 11.20 8.08 9.32
C ILE A 188 12.01 8.23 8.04
N ALA A 189 11.40 8.02 6.87
CA ALA A 189 12.07 8.17 5.58
C ALA A 189 12.60 9.61 5.39
N VAL A 190 11.76 10.63 5.67
CA VAL A 190 12.17 12.04 5.63
C VAL A 190 13.34 12.30 6.58
N ALA A 191 13.26 11.81 7.82
CA ALA A 191 14.30 12.02 8.83
C ALA A 191 15.63 11.36 8.45
N ILE A 192 15.60 10.14 7.89
CA ILE A 192 16.80 9.43 7.43
C ILE A 192 17.43 10.18 6.25
N ILE A 193 16.64 10.58 5.26
CA ILE A 193 17.12 11.33 4.09
C ILE A 193 17.75 12.64 4.54
N ASP A 194 17.08 13.36 5.44
CA ASP A 194 17.54 14.65 5.94
C ASP A 194 18.82 14.57 6.78
N LYS A 195 18.96 13.53 7.60
CA LYS A 195 20.23 13.24 8.30
C LYS A 195 21.34 12.89 7.31
N THR A 196 21.05 12.08 6.29
CA THR A 196 22.02 11.66 5.28
C THR A 196 22.55 12.84 4.47
N ILE A 197 21.65 13.73 4.03
CA ILE A 197 22.01 14.93 3.27
C ILE A 197 22.86 15.88 4.12
N ARG A 198 22.47 16.13 5.38
CA ARG A 198 23.28 16.96 6.29
C ARG A 198 24.68 16.39 6.49
N LEU A 199 24.80 15.08 6.68
CA LEU A 199 26.11 14.42 6.80
C LEU A 199 26.96 14.62 5.54
N SER A 200 26.34 14.48 4.35
CA SER A 200 27.01 14.74 3.07
C SER A 200 27.46 16.20 2.93
N MET A 201 26.66 17.16 3.38
CA MET A 201 27.02 18.58 3.35
C MET A 201 28.15 18.90 4.34
N TYR A 202 28.13 18.32 5.53
CA TYR A 202 29.21 18.46 6.51
C TYR A 202 30.55 17.95 5.99
N ALA A 203 30.54 16.85 5.23
CA ALA A 203 31.74 16.34 4.56
C ALA A 203 32.31 17.31 3.50
N ASN A 204 31.46 18.16 2.90
CA ASN A 204 31.82 19.14 1.89
C ASN A 204 31.98 20.57 2.44
N ARG A 205 31.96 20.76 3.78
CA ARG A 205 31.92 22.10 4.40
C ARG A 205 33.07 23.02 3.99
N PHE A 206 34.28 22.50 3.79
CA PHE A 206 35.44 23.30 3.36
C PHE A 206 35.32 23.79 1.92
N VAL A 207 34.69 23.01 1.03
CA VAL A 207 34.45 23.39 -0.37
C VAL A 207 33.39 24.49 -0.46
N ILE A 208 32.33 24.37 0.35
CA ILE A 208 31.30 25.41 0.48
C ILE A 208 31.96 26.71 0.96
N ARG A 209 32.88 26.61 1.93
CA ARG A 209 33.56 27.78 2.48
C ARG A 209 34.50 28.46 1.49
N SER A 210 35.27 27.69 0.71
CA SER A 210 36.17 28.29 -0.29
C SER A 210 35.38 29.06 -1.36
N MET A 211 34.21 28.59 -1.75
CA MET A 211 33.32 29.34 -2.66
C MET A 211 32.83 30.66 -2.05
N GLN A 212 32.51 30.68 -0.76
CA GLN A 212 32.11 31.91 -0.06
C GLN A 212 33.22 32.95 0.00
N LEU A 213 34.48 32.52 0.16
CA LEU A 213 35.64 33.44 0.23
C LEU A 213 35.92 34.16 -1.08
N VAL A 214 35.52 33.57 -2.21
CA VAL A 214 35.62 34.18 -3.55
C VAL A 214 34.41 35.10 -3.85
N GLY A 215 33.47 35.24 -2.91
CA GLY A 215 32.29 36.10 -3.06
C GLY A 215 31.11 35.45 -3.78
N ALA A 216 31.07 34.10 -3.87
CA ALA A 216 29.95 33.41 -4.49
C ALA A 216 28.62 33.71 -3.76
N THR A 217 27.56 33.99 -4.53
CA THR A 217 26.21 34.20 -3.99
C THR A 217 25.63 32.91 -3.42
N ARG A 218 24.68 33.01 -2.48
CA ARG A 218 24.07 31.83 -1.84
C ARG A 218 23.47 30.86 -2.86
N ASP A 219 22.80 31.39 -3.88
CA ASP A 219 22.16 30.58 -4.92
C ASP A 219 23.17 29.91 -5.85
N PHE A 220 24.31 30.56 -6.11
CA PHE A 220 25.39 29.95 -6.88
C PHE A 220 25.97 28.72 -6.17
N VAL A 221 26.06 28.78 -4.84
CA VAL A 221 26.52 27.65 -4.02
C VAL A 221 25.46 26.56 -3.93
N THR A 222 24.18 26.89 -3.70
CA THR A 222 23.11 25.89 -3.46
C THR A 222 22.69 25.11 -4.70
N THR A 223 22.59 25.77 -5.86
CA THR A 223 22.06 25.19 -7.11
C THR A 223 22.72 23.87 -7.53
N PRO A 224 24.07 23.74 -7.61
CA PRO A 224 24.70 22.49 -8.02
C PRO A 224 24.44 21.34 -7.05
N TYR A 225 24.35 21.60 -5.74
CA TYR A 225 24.01 20.58 -4.75
C TYR A 225 22.56 20.13 -4.86
N VAL A 226 21.62 21.06 -5.01
CA VAL A 226 20.19 20.73 -5.18
C VAL A 226 19.98 19.89 -6.44
N LYS A 227 20.53 20.30 -7.59
CA LYS A 227 20.41 19.53 -8.84
C LYS A 227 20.95 18.11 -8.70
N ARG A 228 22.08 17.95 -8.01
CA ARG A 228 22.69 16.64 -7.78
C ARG A 228 21.90 15.78 -6.79
N SER A 229 21.37 16.37 -5.72
CA SER A 229 20.51 15.65 -4.77
C SER A 229 19.21 15.19 -5.40
N VAL A 230 18.58 16.00 -6.25
CA VAL A 230 17.39 15.60 -7.00
C VAL A 230 17.71 14.44 -7.94
N MET A 231 18.82 14.49 -8.67
CA MET A 231 19.26 13.38 -9.53
C MET A 231 19.48 12.09 -8.72
N ASN A 232 20.15 12.19 -7.57
CA ASN A 232 20.33 11.06 -6.67
C ASN A 232 18.99 10.52 -6.15
N GLY A 233 18.04 11.41 -5.82
CA GLY A 233 16.68 11.05 -5.41
C GLY A 233 15.92 10.28 -6.48
N ILE A 234 16.03 10.71 -7.75
CA ILE A 234 15.45 9.99 -8.90
C ILE A 234 16.09 8.61 -9.04
N ILE A 235 17.42 8.51 -9.02
CA ILE A 235 18.12 7.23 -9.11
C ILE A 235 17.71 6.29 -7.96
N SER A 236 17.64 6.81 -6.73
CA SER A 236 17.19 6.05 -5.56
C SER A 236 15.75 5.56 -5.69
N ALA A 237 14.84 6.40 -6.20
CA ALA A 237 13.45 6.03 -6.43
C ALA A 237 13.31 4.96 -7.52
N VAL A 238 14.10 5.05 -8.59
CA VAL A 238 14.15 4.01 -9.64
C VAL A 238 14.66 2.68 -9.08
N ILE A 239 15.73 2.70 -8.28
CA ILE A 239 16.25 1.50 -7.61
C ILE A 239 15.17 0.90 -6.70
N ALA A 240 14.50 1.73 -5.90
CA ALA A 240 13.42 1.28 -5.03
C ALA A 240 12.26 0.65 -5.82
N ALA A 241 11.84 1.27 -6.94
CA ALA A 241 10.80 0.75 -7.80
C ALA A 241 11.17 -0.60 -8.44
N ILE A 242 12.42 -0.76 -8.88
CA ILE A 242 12.93 -2.05 -9.40
C ILE A 242 12.88 -3.13 -8.31
N LEU A 243 13.32 -2.81 -7.09
CA LEU A 243 13.28 -3.75 -5.97
C LEU A 243 11.84 -4.15 -5.61
N LEU A 244 10.90 -3.20 -5.63
CA LEU A 244 9.47 -3.51 -5.44
C LEU A 244 8.94 -4.42 -6.54
N PHE A 245 9.28 -4.14 -7.80
CA PHE A 245 8.84 -4.96 -8.93
C PHE A 245 9.39 -6.40 -8.84
N ILE A 246 10.66 -6.56 -8.45
CA ILE A 246 11.27 -7.87 -8.22
C ILE A 246 10.55 -8.61 -7.10
N LEU A 247 10.33 -7.95 -5.96
CA LEU A 247 9.60 -8.55 -4.84
C LEU A 247 8.20 -8.98 -5.25
N MET A 248 7.52 -8.13 -6.04
CA MET A 248 6.18 -8.42 -6.52
C MET A 248 6.15 -9.64 -7.44
N GLY A 249 7.10 -9.76 -8.36
CA GLY A 249 7.24 -10.92 -9.23
C GLY A 249 7.53 -12.22 -8.47
N ILE A 250 8.31 -12.15 -7.38
CA ILE A 250 8.59 -13.32 -6.52
C ILE A 250 7.31 -13.80 -5.84
N ILE A 251 6.59 -12.90 -5.16
CA ILE A 251 5.34 -13.24 -4.45
C ILE A 251 4.30 -13.77 -5.43
N GLN A 252 4.18 -13.16 -6.61
CA GLN A 252 3.25 -13.63 -7.64
C GLN A 252 3.54 -15.07 -8.05
N LYS A 253 4.82 -15.38 -8.35
CA LYS A 253 5.22 -16.72 -8.78
C LYS A 253 4.98 -17.77 -7.68
N SER A 254 5.17 -17.40 -6.43
CA SER A 254 5.05 -18.33 -5.29
C SER A 254 3.61 -18.55 -4.82
N TYR A 255 2.78 -17.50 -4.80
CA TYR A 255 1.47 -17.53 -4.15
C TYR A 255 0.28 -17.20 -5.06
N HIS A 256 0.53 -16.80 -6.33
CA HIS A 256 -0.51 -16.31 -7.25
C HIS A 256 -1.45 -15.28 -6.61
N TYR A 257 -0.86 -14.44 -5.75
CA TYR A 257 -1.61 -13.57 -4.85
C TYR A 257 -2.17 -12.32 -5.56
N TRP A 258 -1.45 -11.78 -6.54
CA TRP A 258 -1.84 -10.58 -7.25
C TRP A 258 -2.34 -10.91 -8.66
N ASP A 259 -3.62 -10.68 -8.89
CA ASP A 259 -4.13 -10.67 -10.25
C ASP A 259 -3.84 -9.31 -10.90
N PHE A 260 -2.77 -9.23 -11.70
CA PHE A 260 -2.39 -8.00 -12.41
C PHE A 260 -3.43 -7.60 -13.49
N ASP A 261 -4.37 -8.49 -13.83
CA ASP A 261 -5.48 -8.16 -14.72
C ASP A 261 -6.53 -7.29 -14.02
N ASP A 262 -6.59 -7.29 -12.69
CA ASP A 262 -7.45 -6.37 -11.94
C ASP A 262 -6.97 -4.91 -12.11
N ALA A 263 -7.82 -4.11 -12.75
CA ALA A 263 -7.59 -2.69 -13.01
C ALA A 263 -7.41 -1.86 -11.71
N LYS A 264 -8.14 -2.20 -10.64
CA LYS A 264 -8.05 -1.52 -9.34
C LYS A 264 -6.66 -1.74 -8.74
N LEU A 265 -6.18 -2.99 -8.73
CA LEU A 265 -4.86 -3.33 -8.21
C LEU A 265 -3.74 -2.65 -9.02
N ARG A 266 -3.82 -2.71 -10.35
CA ARG A 266 -2.84 -2.09 -11.25
C ARG A 266 -2.74 -0.57 -11.08
N SER A 267 -3.89 0.09 -10.93
CA SER A 267 -3.93 1.54 -10.68
C SER A 267 -3.29 1.91 -9.35
N GLY A 268 -3.51 1.11 -8.30
CA GLY A 268 -2.90 1.29 -6.99
C GLY A 268 -1.38 1.16 -7.01
N ILE A 269 -0.85 0.14 -7.69
CA ILE A 269 0.60 -0.07 -7.87
C ILE A 269 1.23 1.10 -8.63
N THR A 270 0.58 1.55 -9.72
CA THR A 270 1.05 2.68 -10.52
C THR A 270 1.11 3.96 -9.68
N LEU A 271 0.09 4.19 -8.85
CA LEU A 271 0.06 5.31 -7.92
C LEU A 271 1.22 5.26 -6.91
N ILE A 272 1.57 4.08 -6.39
CA ILE A 272 2.72 3.92 -5.49
C ILE A 272 4.02 4.32 -6.19
N ILE A 273 4.25 3.88 -7.44
CA ILE A 273 5.49 4.21 -8.17
C ILE A 273 5.58 5.72 -8.42
N VAL A 274 4.49 6.34 -8.86
CA VAL A 274 4.43 7.80 -9.11
C VAL A 274 4.64 8.58 -7.82
N THR A 275 4.00 8.18 -6.72
CA THR A 275 4.16 8.83 -5.42
C THR A 275 5.57 8.66 -4.87
N LEU A 276 6.21 7.50 -5.03
CA LEU A 276 7.62 7.30 -4.64
C LEU A 276 8.58 8.20 -5.40
N LEU A 277 8.38 8.37 -6.71
CA LEU A 277 9.17 9.30 -7.52
C LEU A 277 8.96 10.75 -7.06
N ALA A 278 7.71 11.16 -6.87
CA ALA A 278 7.38 12.51 -6.40
C ALA A 278 7.97 12.78 -5.01
N VAL A 279 7.80 11.86 -4.07
CA VAL A 279 8.31 11.94 -2.70
C VAL A 279 9.84 11.96 -2.68
N GLY A 280 10.50 11.11 -3.48
CA GLY A 280 11.95 11.10 -3.62
C GLY A 280 12.50 12.44 -4.12
N ILE A 281 11.88 13.05 -5.12
CA ILE A 281 12.27 14.36 -5.66
C ILE A 281 12.01 15.47 -4.64
N LEU A 282 10.80 15.54 -4.08
CA LEU A 282 10.38 16.61 -3.17
C LEU A 282 11.19 16.62 -1.88
N ILE A 283 11.39 15.45 -1.25
CA ILE A 283 12.15 15.34 0.00
C ILE A 283 13.62 15.71 -0.23
N THR A 284 14.24 15.18 -1.28
CA THR A 284 15.66 15.46 -1.55
C THR A 284 15.88 16.93 -1.91
N TRP A 285 14.98 17.54 -2.68
CA TRP A 285 15.02 18.97 -2.97
C TRP A 285 14.88 19.81 -1.69
N TRP A 286 13.85 19.55 -0.89
CA TRP A 286 13.56 20.29 0.35
C TRP A 286 14.70 20.18 1.36
N SER A 287 15.15 18.95 1.61
CA SER A 287 16.20 18.69 2.60
C SER A 287 17.53 19.30 2.18
N THR A 288 17.95 19.17 0.92
CA THR A 288 19.21 19.78 0.44
C THR A 288 19.15 21.30 0.52
N ARG A 289 18.04 21.91 0.14
CA ARG A 289 17.89 23.37 0.24
C ARG A 289 18.03 23.85 1.69
N ASN A 290 17.37 23.17 2.62
CA ASN A 290 17.45 23.51 4.04
C ASN A 290 18.84 23.26 4.64
N ALA A 291 19.48 22.13 4.28
CA ALA A 291 20.82 21.80 4.74
C ALA A 291 21.84 22.84 4.27
N VAL A 292 21.89 23.15 2.97
CA VAL A 292 22.87 24.11 2.44
C VAL A 292 22.66 25.51 3.04
N HIS A 293 21.42 25.97 3.19
CA HIS A 293 21.15 27.25 3.85
C HIS A 293 21.66 27.30 5.29
N LYS A 294 21.57 26.19 6.03
CA LYS A 294 22.11 26.09 7.39
C LYS A 294 23.64 26.20 7.39
N TYR A 295 24.33 25.44 6.53
CA TYR A 295 25.80 25.44 6.49
C TYR A 295 26.40 26.74 5.95
N ILE A 296 25.70 27.44 5.05
CA ILE A 296 26.12 28.77 4.58
C ILE A 296 26.14 29.80 5.72
N LYS A 297 25.28 29.64 6.74
CA LYS A 297 25.15 30.56 7.88
C LYS A 297 26.04 30.20 9.08
N MET A 298 26.72 29.05 9.08
CA MET A 298 27.59 28.63 10.19
C MET A 298 28.83 29.53 10.29
N LYS A 299 29.22 29.86 11.52
CA LYS A 299 30.41 30.67 11.81
C LYS A 299 31.69 29.82 11.68
N LEU A 300 32.83 30.48 11.45
CA LEU A 300 34.13 29.82 11.20
C LEU A 300 34.55 28.89 12.37
N ASP A 301 34.19 29.29 13.59
CA ASP A 301 34.53 28.57 14.83
C ASP A 301 33.68 27.30 15.05
N GLU A 302 32.57 27.13 14.32
CA GLU A 302 31.71 25.94 14.36
C GLU A 302 32.10 24.89 13.31
N LEU A 303 33.07 25.19 12.43
CA LEU A 303 33.55 24.28 11.39
C LEU A 303 34.71 23.36 11.85
N TYR A 304 35.36 23.73 12.96
CA TYR A 304 36.47 23.04 13.61
C TYR A 304 35.97 22.34 14.88
#